data_AF-N8W2F1-F1
#
_entry.id   AF-N8W2F1-F1
#
_cell.length_a   1.000
_cell.length_b   1.000
_cell.length_c   1.000
_cell.angle_alpha   90.00
_cell.angle_beta   90.00
_cell.angle_gamma   90.00
#
_symmetry.space_group_name_H-M   'P 1'
#
loop_
_entity.id
_entity.type
_entity.pdbx_description
1 polymer ?
#
loop_
_entity_poly.entity_id
_entity_poly.type
_entity_poly.pdbx_seq_one_letter_code
_entity_poly.pdbx_strand_id
1 'polypeptide(L)'
;MKKIDLTNFEGTADRLGEQVFKQLIAPMLDEMKSQNPDSAKLFAFSILWLGLASYANQFEPEGAKKSINFTVDKFMSAFDEFNKRPS
;
A
#
# COMPACT_ATOMS: atom_id res chain seq x y z
N MET A 1 19.10 3.36 -11.43
CA MET A 1 17.71 2.86 -11.40
C MET A 1 17.73 1.36 -11.64
N LYS A 2 17.28 0.55 -10.66
CA LYS A 2 17.08 -0.90 -10.89
C LYS A 2 16.05 -1.09 -12.01
N LYS A 3 16.27 -2.07 -12.88
CA LYS A 3 15.35 -2.39 -13.97
C LYS A 3 14.08 -3.01 -13.36
N ILE A 4 12.98 -2.27 -13.40
CA ILE A 4 11.66 -2.75 -12.95
C ILE A 4 11.05 -3.51 -14.12
N ASP A 5 10.80 -4.80 -13.93
CA ASP A 5 10.07 -5.62 -14.90
C ASP A 5 8.58 -5.44 -14.68
N LEU A 6 7.87 -4.97 -15.70
CA LEU A 6 6.43 -4.70 -15.67
C LEU A 6 5.62 -5.75 -16.46
N THR A 7 6.27 -6.80 -16.99
CA THR A 7 5.68 -7.58 -18.08
C THR A 7 5.00 -8.89 -17.68
N ASN A 8 5.00 -9.28 -16.41
CA ASN A 8 4.44 -10.58 -15.99
C ASN A 8 3.69 -10.52 -14.65
N PHE A 9 2.52 -9.88 -14.63
CA PHE A 9 1.60 -9.97 -13.50
C PHE A 9 0.53 -11.03 -13.78
N GLU A 10 0.55 -12.15 -13.06
CA GLU A 10 -0.37 -13.27 -13.30
C GLU A 10 -1.01 -13.79 -12.00
N GLY A 11 -2.18 -14.43 -12.14
CA GLY A 11 -2.85 -15.13 -11.04
C GLY A 11 -4.06 -14.39 -10.46
N THR A 12 -4.39 -14.73 -9.21
CA THR A 12 -5.54 -14.19 -8.48
C THR A 12 -5.29 -12.74 -8.03
N ALA A 13 -6.37 -12.00 -7.71
CA ALA A 13 -6.27 -10.58 -7.36
C ALA A 13 -5.32 -10.29 -6.18
N ASP A 14 -5.30 -11.16 -5.17
CA ASP A 14 -4.36 -11.11 -4.04
C ASP A 14 -2.91 -11.26 -4.51
N ARG A 15 -2.64 -12.20 -5.42
CA ARG A 15 -1.30 -12.42 -6.00
C ARG A 15 -0.86 -11.26 -6.87
N LEU A 16 -1.78 -10.67 -7.63
CA LEU A 16 -1.49 -9.48 -8.44
C LEU A 16 -1.11 -8.30 -7.54
N GLY A 17 -1.85 -8.07 -6.46
CA GLY A 17 -1.54 -7.02 -5.48
C GLY A 17 -0.17 -7.22 -4.82
N GLU A 18 0.15 -8.46 -4.42
CA GLU A 18 1.46 -8.80 -3.85
C GLU A 18 2.60 -8.57 -4.86
N GLN A 19 2.41 -8.96 -6.12
CA GLN A 19 3.41 -8.76 -7.18
C GLN A 19 3.65 -7.28 -7.46
N VAL A 20 2.58 -6.47 -7.57
CA VAL A 20 2.72 -5.01 -7.74
C VAL A 20 3.48 -4.39 -6.56
N PHE A 21 3.18 -4.79 -5.33
CA PHE A 21 3.91 -4.30 -4.17
C PHE A 21 5.39 -4.67 -4.24
N LYS A 22 5.70 -5.95 -4.45
CA LYS A 22 7.08 -6.46 -4.41
C LYS A 22 7.95 -6.01 -5.58
N GLN A 23 7.38 -5.93 -6.78
CA GLN A 23 8.14 -5.68 -8.00
C GLN A 23 8.23 -4.19 -8.35
N LEU A 24 7.22 -3.39 -7.97
CA LEU A 24 7.16 -1.96 -8.30
C LEU A 24 7.31 -1.07 -7.07
N ILE A 25 6.42 -1.22 -6.08
CA ILE A 25 6.31 -0.24 -4.98
C ILE A 25 7.50 -0.34 -4.01
N ALA A 26 7.87 -1.54 -3.57
CA ALA A 26 8.95 -1.75 -2.60
C ALA A 26 10.33 -1.29 -3.13
N PRO A 27 10.75 -1.63 -4.38
CA PRO A 27 12.01 -1.13 -4.92
C PRO A 27 12.05 0.40 -5.07
N MET A 28 10.91 1.03 -5.40
CA MET A 28 10.81 2.49 -5.44
C MET A 28 10.92 3.10 -4.05
N LEU A 29 10.29 2.50 -3.03
CA LEU A 29 10.42 2.93 -1.64
C LEU A 29 11.87 2.84 -1.15
N ASP A 30 12.57 1.75 -1.45
CA ASP A 30 13.97 1.56 -1.07
C ASP A 30 14.87 2.63 -1.70
N GLU A 31 14.69 2.88 -3.01
CA GLU A 31 15.43 3.93 -3.73
C GLU A 31 15.14 5.31 -3.14
N MET A 32 13.87 5.67 -2.95
CA MET A 32 13.49 6.95 -2.37
C MET A 32 14.03 7.10 -0.94
N LYS A 33 13.97 6.06 -0.12
CA LYS A 33 14.47 6.09 1.25
C LYS A 33 15.98 6.29 1.31
N SER A 34 16.72 5.77 0.34
CA SER A 34 18.18 5.95 0.24
C SER A 34 18.59 7.39 -0.10
N GLN A 35 17.70 8.16 -0.75
CA GLN A 35 17.95 9.54 -1.16
C GLN A 35 17.35 10.55 -0.17
N ASN A 36 16.08 10.38 0.19
CA ASN A 36 15.35 11.21 1.14
C ASN A 36 14.25 10.40 1.87
N PRO A 37 14.43 10.10 3.17
CA PRO A 37 13.45 9.37 3.97
C PRO A 37 12.05 9.99 4.00
N ASP A 38 11.92 11.32 3.95
CA ASP A 38 10.61 11.98 4.00
C ASP A 38 9.86 11.86 2.67
N SER A 39 10.58 11.86 1.54
CA SER A 39 9.98 11.56 0.23
C SER A 39 9.46 10.13 0.17
N ALA A 40 10.17 9.16 0.76
CA ALA A 40 9.72 7.78 0.84
C ALA A 40 8.45 7.64 1.69
N LYS A 41 8.35 8.35 2.82
CA LYS A 41 7.12 8.40 3.64
C LYS A 41 5.95 8.97 2.85
N LEU A 42 6.15 10.10 2.16
CA LEU A 42 5.11 10.74 1.36
C LEU A 42 4.65 9.83 0.21
N PHE A 43 5.57 9.13 -0.45
CA PHE A 43 5.24 8.16 -1.49
C PHE A 43 4.44 6.99 -0.94
N ALA A 44 4.88 6.37 0.18
CA ALA A 44 4.15 5.28 0.83
C ALA A 44 2.73 5.69 1.20
N PHE A 45 2.58 6.87 1.82
CA PHE A 45 1.28 7.43 2.18
C PHE A 45 0.39 7.65 0.95
N SER A 46 0.93 8.21 -0.14
CA SER A 46 0.18 8.49 -1.35
C SER A 46 -0.33 7.23 -2.05
N ILE A 47 0.50 6.18 -2.13
CA ILE A 47 0.12 4.90 -2.73
C ILE A 47 -0.96 4.19 -1.90
N LEU A 48 -0.87 4.23 -0.57
CA LEU A 48 -1.91 3.70 0.31
C LEU A 48 -3.27 4.37 0.04
N TRP A 49 -3.29 5.71 0.01
CA TRP A 49 -4.53 6.46 -0.25
C TRP A 49 -5.07 6.25 -1.67
N LEU A 50 -4.21 6.11 -2.66
CA LEU A 50 -4.62 5.78 -4.02
C LEU A 50 -5.31 4.41 -4.09
N GLY A 51 -4.76 3.41 -3.39
CA GLY A 51 -5.36 2.08 -3.27
C GLY A 51 -6.73 2.13 -2.59
N LEU A 52 -6.83 2.87 -1.47
CA LEU A 52 -8.08 3.07 -0.75
C LEU A 52 -9.14 3.78 -1.59
N ALA A 53 -8.77 4.86 -2.29
CA ALA A 53 -9.68 5.58 -3.17
C ALA A 53 -10.19 4.70 -4.32
N SER A 54 -9.29 3.92 -4.94
CA SER A 54 -9.64 2.99 -6.02
C SER A 54 -10.60 1.89 -5.55
N TYR A 55 -10.40 1.38 -4.34
CA TYR A 55 -11.29 0.42 -3.72
C TYR A 55 -12.64 1.05 -3.34
N ALA A 56 -12.63 2.24 -2.75
CA ALA A 56 -13.83 2.97 -2.34
C ALA A 56 -14.73 3.35 -3.54
N ASN A 57 -14.14 3.63 -4.70
CA ASN A 57 -14.86 3.94 -5.95
C ASN A 57 -15.73 2.78 -6.46
N GLN A 58 -15.64 1.58 -5.88
CA GLN A 58 -16.49 0.44 -6.19
C GLN A 58 -17.83 0.47 -5.44
N PHE A 59 -18.04 1.44 -4.55
CA PHE A 59 -19.22 1.52 -3.68
C PHE A 59 -19.91 2.88 -3.81
N GLU A 60 -21.21 2.92 -3.50
CA GLU A 60 -21.95 4.16 -3.25
C GLU A 60 -21.31 4.97 -2.10
N PRO A 61 -21.46 6.31 -2.05
CA PRO A 61 -20.70 7.17 -1.13
C PRO A 61 -20.71 6.76 0.35
N GLU A 62 -21.86 6.32 0.87
CA GLU A 62 -21.97 5.83 2.26
C GLU A 62 -21.24 4.49 2.47
N GLY A 63 -21.29 3.59 1.48
CA GLY A 63 -20.55 2.33 1.49
C GLY A 63 -19.03 2.56 1.39
N ALA A 64 -18.62 3.49 0.54
CA ALA A 64 -17.24 3.94 0.37
C ALA A 64 -16.67 4.47 1.70
N LYS A 65 -17.39 5.40 2.35
CA LYS A 65 -16.99 5.97 3.65
C LYS A 65 -16.86 4.89 4.73
N LYS A 66 -17.86 4.00 4.85
CA LYS A 66 -17.82 2.89 5.82
C LYS A 66 -16.62 1.98 5.58
N SER A 67 -16.33 1.65 4.32
CA SER A 67 -15.26 0.72 4.00
C SER A 67 -13.87 1.34 4.16
N ILE A 68 -13.70 2.64 3.87
CA ILE A 68 -12.44 3.36 4.18
C ILE A 68 -12.21 3.35 5.69
N ASN A 69 -13.21 3.73 6.49
CA ASN A 69 -13.08 3.76 7.95
C ASN A 69 -12.71 2.39 8.52
N PHE A 70 -13.38 1.33 8.06
CA PHE A 70 -13.06 -0.04 8.46
C PHE A 70 -11.60 -0.42 8.15
N THR A 71 -11.11 -0.09 6.96
CA THR A 71 -9.72 -0.39 6.57
C THR A 71 -8.72 0.40 7.40
N VAL A 72 -8.99 1.68 7.69
CA VAL A 72 -8.16 2.51 8.56
C VAL A 72 -8.11 1.94 9.98
N ASP A 73 -9.26 1.57 10.55
CA ASP A 73 -9.34 0.99 11.90
C ASP A 73 -8.55 -0.33 12.01
N LYS A 74 -8.68 -1.19 10.99
CA LYS A 74 -7.91 -2.45 10.91
C LYS A 74 -6.42 -2.19 10.77
N PHE A 75 -6.03 -1.22 9.95
CA PHE A 75 -4.63 -0.82 9.81
C PHE A 75 -4.06 -0.33 11.14
N MET A 76 -4.76 0.56 11.84
CA MET A 76 -4.31 1.10 13.13
C MET A 76 -4.21 0.00 14.20
N SER A 77 -5.14 -0.95 14.22
CA SER A 77 -5.09 -2.10 15.11
C SER A 77 -3.87 -2.97 14.86
N ALA A 78 -3.60 -3.31 13.59
CA ALA A 78 -2.44 -4.11 13.21
C ALA A 78 -1.11 -3.38 13.47
N PHE A 79 -1.07 -2.06 13.28
CA PHE A 79 0.09 -1.23 13.57
C PHE A 79 0.38 -1.19 15.08
N ASP A 80 -0.65 -1.01 15.91
CA ASP A 80 -0.52 -1.05 17.37
C ASP A 80 -0.04 -2.42 17.86
N GLU A 81 -0.58 -3.51 17.32
CA GLU A 81 -0.09 -4.87 17.61
C GLU A 81 1.37 -5.05 17.22
N PHE A 82 1.79 -4.57 16.04
CA PHE A 82 3.17 -4.66 15.58
C PHE A 82 4.13 -3.92 16.52
N ASN A 83 3.79 -2.69 16.93
CA ASN A 83 4.62 -1.87 17.81
C ASN A 83 4.72 -2.43 19.24
N LYS A 84 3.75 -3.26 19.66
CA LYS A 84 3.73 -3.91 20.98
C LYS A 84 4.48 -5.25 21.01
N ARG A 85 4.97 -5.76 19.87
CA ARG A 85 5.74 -7.02 19.84
C ARG A 85 7.10 -6.83 20.53
N PRO A 86 7.48 -7.71 21.48
CA PRO A 86 8.81 -7.67 22.07
C PRO A 86 9.87 -7.98 20.99
N SER A 87 11.00 -7.28 21.09
CA SER A 87 12.15 -7.33 20.17
C SER A 87 12.78 -8.71 20.02
#